data_AF-M1DIW7-F1
#
_entry.id   AF-M1DIW7-F1
#
_cell.length_a   1.000
_cell.length_b   1.000
_cell.length_c   1.000
_cell.angle_alpha   90.00
_cell.angle_beta   90.00
_cell.angle_gamma   90.00
#
_symmetry.space_group_name_H-M   'P 1'
#
loop_
_entity.id
_entity.type
_entity.pdbx_description
1 polymer ?
#
loop_
_entity_poly.entity_id
_entity_poly.type
_entity_poly.pdbx_seq_one_letter_code
_entity_poly.pdbx_strand_id
1 'polypeptide(L)' 'MSTTIITGNRSFVNGNKTYDTATVGVFGSGFTAQDITFRNDAGPGKYQAVALRVEADLASFYRCLFDGYQDTLYTK' A
#
# COMPACT_ATOMS: atom_id res chain seq x y z
N MET A 1 -17.57 8.57 -2.25
CA MET A 1 -17.11 7.20 -2.57
C MET A 1 -15.85 7.32 -3.39
N SER A 2 -14.76 6.64 -2.99
CA SER A 2 -13.55 6.51 -3.79
C SER A 2 -13.88 5.67 -5.03
N THR A 3 -13.93 6.30 -6.20
CA THR A 3 -14.25 5.63 -7.48
C THR A 3 -13.09 4.79 -8.01
N THR A 4 -11.86 5.09 -7.58
CA THR A 4 -10.63 4.47 -8.08
C THR A 4 -9.90 3.77 -6.94
N ILE A 5 -9.77 2.45 -7.02
CA ILE A 5 -9.16 1.61 -5.98
C ILE A 5 -8.19 0.62 -6.64
N ILE A 6 -6.93 0.60 -6.18
CA ILE A 6 -5.98 -0.48 -6.45
C ILE A 6 -5.95 -1.36 -5.20
N THR A 7 -6.33 -2.64 -5.35
CA THR A 7 -6.48 -3.58 -4.22
C THR A 7 -5.66 -4.86 -4.41
N GLY A 8 -5.14 -5.38 -3.31
CA GLY A 8 -4.45 -6.67 -3.23
C GLY A 8 -4.63 -7.30 -1.84
N ASN A 9 -4.14 -8.52 -1.64
CA ASN A 9 -4.36 -9.29 -0.41
C ASN A 9 -3.16 -10.14 0.04
N ARG A 10 -1.95 -9.80 -0.44
CA ARG A 10 -0.72 -10.47 0.00
C ARG A 10 -0.44 -10.12 1.46
N SER A 11 0.06 -11.10 2.20
CA SER A 11 0.30 -10.97 3.63
C SER A 11 1.39 -11.93 4.12
N PHE A 12 1.87 -11.68 5.33
CA PHE A 12 2.85 -12.54 6.00
C PHE A 12 2.33 -13.97 6.21
N VAL A 13 1.08 -14.13 6.65
CA VAL A 13 0.47 -15.47 6.82
C VAL A 13 0.44 -16.24 5.50
N ASN A 14 0.31 -15.56 4.37
CA ASN A 14 0.31 -16.18 3.05
C ASN A 14 1.74 -16.49 2.52
N GLY A 15 2.77 -16.44 3.38
CA GLY A 15 4.15 -16.82 3.05
C GLY A 15 4.99 -15.71 2.41
N ASN A 16 4.51 -14.46 2.40
CA ASN A 16 5.25 -13.32 1.85
C ASN A 16 6.08 -12.65 2.95
N LYS A 17 7.25 -12.11 2.61
CA LYS A 17 7.90 -11.14 3.51
C LYS A 17 7.12 -9.84 3.46
N THR A 18 7.09 -9.07 4.55
CA THR A 18 6.36 -7.79 4.62
C THR A 18 6.61 -6.89 3.41
N TYR A 19 7.86 -6.78 2.95
CA TYR A 19 8.24 -6.00 1.77
C TYR A 19 7.47 -6.39 0.50
N ASP A 20 7.27 -7.70 0.30
CA ASP A 20 6.63 -8.30 -0.88
C ASP A 20 5.10 -8.28 -0.80
N THR A 21 4.55 -7.89 0.36
CA THR A 21 3.09 -7.79 0.55
C THR A 21 2.47 -6.54 -0.05
N ALA A 22 3.29 -5.57 -0.47
CA ALA A 22 2.82 -4.30 -1.00
C ALA A 22 1.90 -4.49 -2.21
N THR A 23 0.69 -3.94 -2.14
CA THR A 23 -0.22 -3.88 -3.30
C THR A 23 0.34 -2.95 -4.38
N VAL A 24 0.95 -1.83 -3.96
CA VAL A 24 1.73 -0.94 -4.85
C VAL A 24 3.09 -0.63 -4.21
N GLY A 25 4.16 -0.75 -5.00
CA GLY A 25 5.50 -0.30 -4.65
C GLY A 25 5.93 0.88 -5.52
N VAL A 26 6.32 1.99 -4.89
CA VAL A 26 6.75 3.22 -5.56
C VAL A 26 8.25 3.41 -5.37
N PHE A 27 9.00 3.40 -6.47
CA PHE A 27 10.47 3.56 -6.48
C PHE A 27 10.95 4.77 -7.29
N GLY A 28 10.11 5.31 -8.18
CA GLY A 28 10.50 6.41 -9.06
C GLY A 28 10.40 7.75 -8.34
N SER A 29 11.49 8.53 -8.33
CA SER A 29 11.51 9.88 -7.77
C SER A 29 10.46 10.79 -8.44
N GLY A 30 9.81 11.64 -7.65
CA GLY A 30 8.77 12.56 -8.13
C GLY A 30 7.40 11.91 -8.37
N PHE A 31 7.20 10.65 -7.96
CA PHE A 31 5.90 9.99 -8.07
C PHE A 31 4.80 10.81 -7.39
N THR A 32 3.71 11.07 -8.12
CA THR A 32 2.55 11.80 -7.59
C THR A 32 1.29 10.98 -7.79
N ALA A 33 0.48 10.86 -6.73
CA ALA A 33 -0.84 10.24 -6.78
C ALA A 33 -1.91 11.19 -6.22
N GLN A 34 -3.09 11.18 -6.85
CA GLN A 34 -4.22 12.02 -6.45
C GLN A 34 -5.56 11.29 -6.65
N ASP A 35 -6.50 11.52 -5.73
CA ASP A 35 -7.89 11.02 -5.82
C ASP A 35 -8.01 9.49 -6.01
N ILE A 36 -7.13 8.72 -5.36
CA ILE A 36 -7.03 7.25 -5.49
C ILE A 36 -6.90 6.54 -4.14
N THR A 37 -7.43 5.32 -4.05
CA THR A 37 -7.25 4.43 -2.89
C THR A 37 -6.23 3.32 -3.20
N PHE A 38 -5.27 3.13 -2.31
CA PHE A 38 -4.40 1.96 -2.25
C PHE A 38 -4.86 1.07 -1.10
N ARG A 39 -5.23 -0.18 -1.38
CA ARG A 39 -5.83 -1.09 -0.39
C ARG A 39 -5.10 -2.42 -0.32
N ASN A 40 -4.86 -2.91 0.90
CA ASN A 40 -4.60 -4.33 1.15
C ASN A 40 -5.71 -4.91 2.06
N ASP A 41 -6.54 -5.80 1.51
CA ASP A 41 -7.72 -6.34 2.19
C ASP A 41 -7.50 -7.71 2.85
N ALA A 42 -6.23 -8.10 3.09
CA ALA A 42 -5.90 -9.39 3.73
C ALA A 42 -6.60 -9.62 5.07
N GLY A 43 -6.86 -8.55 5.84
CA GLY A 43 -7.55 -8.62 7.12
C GLY A 43 -6.61 -8.69 8.33
N PRO A 44 -7.13 -8.42 9.56
CA PRO A 44 -6.31 -8.29 10.76
C PRO A 44 -5.66 -9.62 11.20
N GLY A 45 -6.27 -10.75 10.86
CA GLY A 45 -5.74 -12.09 11.17
C GLY A 45 -4.61 -12.55 10.23
N LYS A 46 -4.19 -11.74 9.27
CA LYS A 46 -3.15 -12.08 8.29
C LYS A 46 -1.78 -11.46 8.59
N TYR A 47 -1.66 -10.79 9.74
CA TYR A 47 -0.49 -10.03 10.15
C TYR A 47 -0.07 -8.99 9.08
N GLN A 48 1.23 -8.78 8.87
CA GLN A 48 1.76 -7.72 8.01
C GLN A 48 1.21 -7.82 6.58
N ALA A 49 0.59 -6.75 6.10
CA ALA A 49 -0.06 -6.68 4.80
C ALA A 49 -0.07 -5.23 4.27
N VAL A 50 0.89 -4.91 3.41
CA VAL A 50 1.15 -3.53 2.98
C VAL A 50 0.21 -3.10 1.84
N ALA A 51 -0.47 -1.97 2.00
CA ALA A 51 -1.28 -1.36 0.93
C ALA A 51 -0.41 -0.53 -0.02
N LEU A 52 0.51 0.28 0.53
CA LEU A 52 1.44 1.07 -0.24
C LEU A 52 2.85 1.04 0.38
N ARG A 53 3.85 0.74 -0.45
CA ARG A 53 5.27 0.91 -0.11
C ARG A 53 5.87 2.04 -0.94
N VAL A 54 6.59 2.96 -0.29
CA VAL A 54 7.24 4.11 -0.93
C VAL A 54 8.73 4.11 -0.58
N GLU A 55 9.56 4.03 -1.61
CA GLU A 55 11.02 4.09 -1.63
C GLU A 55 11.45 5.07 -2.75
N ALA A 56 10.92 6.29 -2.70
CA ALA A 56 11.11 7.28 -3.73
C ALA A 56 11.29 8.68 -3.13
N ASP A 57 12.28 9.41 -3.62
CA ASP A 57 12.47 10.81 -3.27
C ASP A 57 11.38 11.68 -3.90
N LEU A 58 10.97 12.74 -3.19
CA LEU A 58 9.99 13.72 -3.68
C LEU A 58 8.64 13.12 -4.09
N ALA A 59 8.23 12.01 -3.45
CA ALA A 59 6.91 11.43 -3.66
C ALA A 59 5.81 12.28 -3.00
N SER A 60 4.68 12.48 -3.70
CA SER A 60 3.55 13.29 -3.23
C SER A 60 2.22 12.54 -3.37
N PHE A 61 1.36 12.68 -2.35
CA PHE A 61 0.06 12.04 -2.28
C PHE A 61 -0.98 13.05 -1.84
N TYR A 62 -2.01 13.29 -2.66
CA TYR A 62 -3.04 14.29 -2.37
C TYR A 62 -4.44 13.73 -2.53
N ARG A 63 -5.26 13.78 -1.47
CA ARG A 63 -6.58 13.12 -1.42
C ARG A 63 -6.52 11.63 -1.76
N CYS A 64 -5.43 10.97 -1.34
CA CYS A 64 -5.29 9.52 -1.40
C CYS A 64 -5.83 8.88 -0.12
N LEU A 65 -6.36 7.66 -0.25
CA LEU A 65 -6.70 6.81 0.87
C LEU A 65 -5.75 5.61 0.90
N PHE A 66 -5.16 5.33 2.06
CA PHE A 66 -4.38 4.12 2.31
C PHE A 66 -5.19 3.24 3.25
N ASP A 67 -5.58 2.06 2.80
CA ASP A 67 -6.57 1.22 3.48
C ASP A 67 -6.03 -0.18 3.72
N GLY A 68 -6.07 -0.63 4.97
CA GLY A 68 -5.51 -1.89 5.41
C GLY A 68 -5.55 -2.05 6.92
N TYR A 69 -4.87 -3.08 7.41
CA TYR A 69 -4.76 -3.37 8.84
C TYR A 69 -3.32 -3.15 9.31
N GLN A 70 -2.56 -4.23 9.54
CA GLN A 70 -1.18 -4.16 9.97
C GLN A 70 -0.24 -3.81 8.80
N ASP A 71 0.66 -2.85 9.02
CA ASP A 71 1.66 -2.35 8.05
C ASP A 71 1.06 -1.70 6.78
N THR A 72 -0.11 -1.06 6.91
CA THR A 72 -0.86 -0.45 5.79
C THR A 72 -0.01 0.47 4.90
N LEU A 73 0.81 1.34 5.49
CA LEU A 73 1.71 2.25 4.78
C LEU A 73 3.16 1.99 5.19
N TYR A 74 4.01 1.66 4.22
CA TYR A 74 5.43 1.38 4.43
C TYR A 74 6.28 2.44 3.72
N THR A 75 6.79 3.42 4.48
CA THR A 75 7.67 4.48 3.95
C THR A 75 9.12 4.22 4.35
N LYS A 76 10.04 4.30 3.38
CA LYS A 76 11.49 4.25 3.60
C LYS A 76 12.17 5.48 3.03
#